data_AF-E9GBK4-F1
#
_entry.id   AF-E9GBK4-F1
#
_cell.length_a   1.000
_cell.length_b   1.000
_cell.length_c   1.000
_cell.angle_alpha   90.00
_cell.angle_beta   90.00
_cell.angle_gamma   90.00
#
_symmetry.space_group_name_H-M   'P 1'
#
loop_
_entity.id
_entity.type
_entity.pdbx_description
1 polymer ?
#
loop_
_entity_poly.entity_id
_entity_poly.type
_entity_poly.pdbx_seq_one_letter_code
_entity_poly.pdbx_strand_id
1 'polypeptide(L)'
;MVIINLDEIIKNNSWFESLIKAINKVIDLKKEDNPSLETKTYLAEQVFELVFYIGKKGIEFTEEERKVIGPLIKEIIRFLGIYILRIGWVFVPDFDGYNLLQRSGIQFLLDNFKEFPVTNEELLGDSLKELQDSEELEIFDERLAYNKENPPLDYESFPMPLVDPVRPEGVPETHFWWS
;
A
#
# COMPACT_ATOMS: atom_id res chain seq x y z
N MET A 1 -2.25 4.22 -14.78
CA MET A 1 -3.54 4.92 -14.70
C MET A 1 -3.74 5.30 -13.24
N VAL A 2 -3.10 6.39 -12.84
CA VAL A 2 -3.13 6.91 -11.46
C VAL A 2 -4.49 7.54 -11.24
N ILE A 3 -5.04 7.34 -10.04
CA ILE A 3 -6.34 7.82 -9.57
C ILE A 3 -6.61 9.23 -10.10
N ILE A 4 -7.62 9.38 -10.98
CA ILE A 4 -8.08 10.68 -11.51
C ILE A 4 -8.62 11.60 -10.38
N ASN A 5 -8.67 11.15 -9.13
CA ASN A 5 -9.21 11.92 -8.00
C ASN A 5 -8.50 11.79 -6.64
N LEU A 6 -7.24 11.35 -6.56
CA LEU A 6 -6.49 11.46 -5.29
C LEU A 6 -6.38 12.92 -4.84
N ASP A 7 -6.15 13.84 -5.77
CA ASP A 7 -6.09 15.27 -5.48
C ASP A 7 -7.43 15.86 -5.00
N GLU A 8 -8.57 15.32 -5.44
CA GLU A 8 -9.89 15.71 -4.90
C GLU A 8 -10.14 15.13 -3.50
N ILE A 9 -9.72 13.89 -3.25
CA ILE A 9 -9.78 13.27 -1.91
C ILE A 9 -8.92 14.08 -0.93
N ILE A 10 -7.73 14.50 -1.39
CA ILE A 10 -6.80 15.36 -0.64
C ILE A 10 -7.42 16.74 -0.37
N LYS A 11 -8.12 17.34 -1.36
CA LYS A 11 -8.74 18.66 -1.22
C LYS A 11 -9.97 18.68 -0.31
N ASN A 12 -10.73 17.59 -0.26
CA ASN A 12 -11.99 17.55 0.46
C ASN A 12 -11.87 17.02 1.90
N ASN A 13 -10.66 16.71 2.37
CA ASN A 13 -10.41 16.08 3.68
C ASN A 13 -11.22 14.80 3.93
N SER A 14 -11.59 14.07 2.87
CA SER A 14 -12.46 12.89 2.96
C SER A 14 -11.68 11.58 3.11
N TRP A 15 -10.55 11.61 3.81
CA TRP A 15 -9.58 10.50 3.91
C TRP A 15 -10.19 9.24 4.52
N PHE A 16 -10.92 9.42 5.63
CA PHE A 16 -11.64 8.36 6.31
C PHE A 16 -12.62 7.66 5.36
N GLU A 17 -13.55 8.41 4.77
CA GLU A 17 -14.54 7.87 3.82
C GLU A 17 -13.89 7.22 2.59
N SER A 18 -12.79 7.77 2.09
CA SER A 18 -12.09 7.24 0.93
C SER A 18 -11.40 5.91 1.24
N LEU A 19 -10.77 5.81 2.41
CA LEU A 19 -10.15 4.57 2.88
C LEU A 19 -11.21 3.49 3.11
N ILE A 20 -12.31 3.82 3.80
CA ILE A 20 -13.43 2.91 4.01
C ILE A 20 -14.02 2.43 2.68
N LYS A 21 -14.22 3.34 1.73
CA LYS A 21 -14.70 3.00 0.38
C LYS A 21 -13.74 2.06 -0.36
N ALA A 22 -12.44 2.29 -0.28
CA ALA A 22 -11.45 1.42 -0.91
C ALA A 22 -11.44 0.02 -0.29
N ILE A 23 -11.48 -0.07 1.04
CA ILE A 23 -11.52 -1.36 1.75
C ILE A 23 -12.82 -2.11 1.42
N ASN A 24 -13.97 -1.43 1.43
CA ASN A 24 -15.25 -2.08 1.12
C ASN A 24 -15.31 -2.61 -0.32
N LYS A 25 -14.68 -1.94 -1.30
CA LYS A 25 -14.56 -2.51 -2.65
C LYS A 25 -13.80 -3.84 -2.65
N VAL A 26 -12.74 -3.98 -1.84
CA VAL A 26 -12.00 -5.25 -1.70
C VAL A 26 -12.89 -6.31 -1.05
N ILE A 27 -13.64 -5.94 0.00
CA ILE A 27 -14.57 -6.85 0.69
C ILE A 27 -15.67 -7.33 -0.27
N ASP A 28 -16.21 -6.44 -1.09
CA ASP A 28 -17.23 -6.78 -2.08
C ASP A 28 -16.65 -7.66 -3.20
N LEU A 29 -15.43 -7.39 -3.65
CA LEU A 29 -14.74 -8.22 -4.64
C LEU A 29 -14.57 -9.67 -4.16
N LYS A 30 -14.34 -9.90 -2.86
CA LYS A 30 -14.27 -11.26 -2.28
C LYS A 30 -15.57 -12.06 -2.45
N LYS A 31 -16.71 -11.41 -2.72
CA LYS A 31 -18.03 -12.03 -2.94
C LYS A 31 -18.31 -12.32 -4.42
N GLU A 32 -17.52 -11.75 -5.33
CA GLU A 32 -17.67 -11.97 -6.76
C GLU A 32 -17.16 -13.36 -7.17
N ASP A 33 -17.79 -13.95 -8.19
CA ASP A 33 -17.31 -15.20 -8.78
C ASP A 33 -16.16 -14.90 -9.75
N ASN A 34 -14.99 -15.46 -9.45
CA ASN A 34 -13.76 -15.36 -10.23
C ASN A 34 -13.39 -13.93 -10.74
N PRO A 35 -13.20 -12.94 -9.84
CA PRO A 35 -12.86 -11.59 -10.26
C PRO A 35 -11.52 -11.55 -11.01
N SER A 36 -11.44 -10.65 -12.00
CA SER A 36 -10.26 -10.56 -12.85
C SER A 36 -9.01 -10.21 -12.04
N LEU A 37 -7.89 -10.70 -12.53
CA LEU A 37 -6.61 -10.51 -11.89
C LEU A 37 -6.21 -9.02 -11.86
N GLU A 38 -6.59 -8.24 -12.86
CA GLU A 38 -6.38 -6.79 -12.95
C GLU A 38 -7.22 -6.03 -11.93
N THR A 39 -8.51 -6.35 -11.80
CA THR A 39 -9.41 -5.70 -10.82
C THR A 39 -8.89 -5.90 -9.42
N LYS A 40 -8.53 -7.14 -9.08
CA LYS A 40 -7.96 -7.46 -7.77
C LYS A 40 -6.69 -6.63 -7.49
N THR A 41 -5.82 -6.40 -8.49
CA THR A 41 -4.62 -5.54 -8.36
C THR A 41 -5.00 -4.12 -8.07
N TYR A 42 -5.82 -3.55 -8.94
CA TYR A 42 -6.22 -2.17 -8.86
C TYR A 42 -6.84 -1.80 -7.51
N LEU A 43 -7.56 -2.73 -6.87
CA LEU A 43 -8.13 -2.48 -5.55
C LEU A 43 -7.09 -2.56 -4.42
N ALA A 44 -6.15 -3.50 -4.46
CA ALA A 44 -5.06 -3.57 -3.49
C ALA A 44 -4.17 -2.32 -3.57
N GLU A 45 -3.81 -1.90 -4.79
CA GLU A 45 -3.03 -0.69 -5.05
C GLU A 45 -3.70 0.55 -4.47
N GLN A 46 -5.01 0.71 -4.68
CA GLN A 46 -5.78 1.82 -4.10
C GLN A 46 -5.69 1.87 -2.57
N VAL A 47 -5.72 0.71 -1.90
CA VAL A 47 -5.60 0.67 -0.43
C VAL A 47 -4.20 1.12 0.00
N PHE A 48 -3.14 0.57 -0.60
CA PHE A 48 -1.77 0.95 -0.25
C PHE A 48 -1.46 2.41 -0.59
N GLU A 49 -1.94 2.93 -1.72
CA GLU A 49 -1.81 4.33 -2.08
C GLU A 49 -2.49 5.25 -1.06
N LEU A 50 -3.75 4.96 -0.70
CA LEU A 50 -4.46 5.78 0.30
C LEU A 50 -3.76 5.76 1.65
N VAL A 51 -3.31 4.59 2.11
CA VAL A 51 -2.53 4.47 3.35
C VAL A 51 -1.23 5.26 3.26
N PHE A 52 -0.54 5.22 2.11
CA PHE A 52 0.65 6.02 1.86
C PHE A 52 0.36 7.52 1.98
N TYR A 53 -0.67 8.04 1.32
CA TYR A 53 -1.00 9.47 1.38
C TYR A 53 -1.39 9.92 2.79
N ILE A 54 -2.15 9.09 3.52
CA ILE A 54 -2.56 9.35 4.90
C ILE A 54 -1.34 9.42 5.81
N GLY A 55 -0.44 8.43 5.72
CA GLY A 55 0.80 8.39 6.48
C GLY A 55 1.74 9.54 6.16
N LYS A 56 1.99 9.80 4.88
CA LYS A 56 2.82 10.91 4.38
C LYS A 56 2.34 12.27 4.87
N LYS A 57 1.01 12.46 4.98
CA LYS A 57 0.41 13.71 5.48
C LYS A 57 0.35 13.80 7.00
N GLY A 58 0.72 12.74 7.73
CA GLY A 58 0.64 12.70 9.19
C GLY A 58 -0.80 12.80 9.71
N ILE A 59 -1.76 12.24 8.98
CA ILE A 59 -3.18 12.30 9.38
C ILE A 59 -3.40 11.34 10.53
N GLU A 60 -3.93 11.86 11.63
CA GLU A 60 -4.33 11.08 12.80
C GLU A 60 -5.83 10.77 12.74
N PHE A 61 -6.18 9.50 12.93
CA PHE A 61 -7.59 9.08 13.06
C PHE A 61 -8.08 9.24 14.49
N THR A 62 -9.36 9.60 14.64
CA THR A 62 -10.06 9.60 15.94
C THR A 62 -10.23 8.18 16.47
N GLU A 63 -10.59 8.05 17.76
CA GLU A 63 -10.84 6.74 18.36
C GLU A 63 -12.02 6.01 17.66
N GLU A 64 -13.06 6.75 17.29
CA GLU A 64 -14.22 6.25 16.56
C GLU A 64 -13.83 5.75 15.17
N GLU A 65 -13.00 6.49 14.44
CA GLU A 65 -12.53 6.09 13.11
C GLU A 65 -11.67 4.83 13.19
N ARG A 66 -10.77 4.74 14.18
CA ARG A 66 -9.93 3.55 14.42
C ARG A 66 -10.77 2.31 14.69
N LYS A 67 -11.85 2.44 15.49
CA LYS A 67 -12.81 1.35 15.76
C LYS A 67 -13.55 0.87 14.52
N VAL A 68 -13.73 1.72 13.51
CA VAL A 68 -14.33 1.33 12.23
C VAL A 68 -13.29 0.71 11.30
N ILE A 69 -12.09 1.29 11.21
CA ILE A 69 -11.05 0.85 10.26
C ILE A 69 -10.42 -0.48 10.67
N GLY A 70 -10.12 -0.68 11.97
CA GLY A 70 -9.42 -1.87 12.47
C GLY A 70 -10.02 -3.19 11.99
N PRO A 71 -11.32 -3.44 12.23
CA PRO A 71 -11.99 -4.67 11.78
C PRO A 71 -12.00 -4.82 10.26
N LEU A 72 -12.14 -3.72 9.52
CA LEU A 72 -12.19 -3.72 8.07
C LEU A 72 -10.83 -4.07 7.44
N ILE A 73 -9.73 -3.56 7.99
CA ILE A 73 -8.39 -3.93 7.55
C ILE A 73 -8.13 -5.41 7.85
N LYS A 74 -8.50 -5.89 9.05
CA LYS A 74 -8.34 -7.31 9.39
C LYS A 74 -9.04 -8.22 8.38
N GLU A 75 -10.24 -7.84 7.93
CA GLU A 75 -11.01 -8.60 6.94
C GLU A 75 -10.32 -8.74 5.58
N ILE A 76 -9.44 -7.79 5.22
CA ILE A 76 -8.74 -7.75 3.92
C ILE A 76 -7.24 -8.07 4.01
N ILE A 77 -6.66 -8.25 5.20
CA ILE A 77 -5.20 -8.34 5.36
C ILE A 77 -4.57 -9.48 4.56
N ARG A 78 -5.21 -10.66 4.55
CA ARG A 78 -4.76 -11.81 3.75
C ARG A 78 -4.84 -11.54 2.25
N PHE A 79 -5.85 -10.80 1.82
CA PHE A 79 -5.97 -10.37 0.42
C PHE A 79 -4.81 -9.44 0.05
N LEU A 80 -4.47 -8.49 0.93
CA LEU A 80 -3.34 -7.58 0.74
C LEU A 80 -2.00 -8.36 0.69
N GLY A 81 -1.78 -9.34 1.56
CA GLY A 81 -0.56 -10.17 1.56
C GLY A 81 -0.31 -10.91 0.23
N ILE A 82 -1.34 -11.59 -0.29
CA ILE A 82 -1.27 -12.25 -1.62
C ILE A 82 -0.92 -11.22 -2.71
N TYR A 83 -1.35 -9.97 -2.53
CA TYR A 83 -1.06 -8.90 -3.46
C TYR A 83 0.37 -8.38 -3.40
N ILE A 84 0.94 -8.28 -2.21
CA ILE A 84 2.35 -7.89 -2.02
C ILE A 84 3.26 -8.83 -2.80
N LEU A 85 3.05 -10.15 -2.70
CA LEU A 85 3.78 -11.14 -3.49
C LEU A 85 3.79 -10.73 -4.96
N ARG A 86 2.59 -10.49 -5.51
CA ARG A 86 2.43 -10.22 -6.93
C ARG A 86 3.10 -8.93 -7.38
N ILE A 87 3.06 -7.87 -6.57
CA ILE A 87 3.79 -6.63 -6.85
C ILE A 87 5.31 -6.94 -6.95
N GLY A 88 5.84 -7.80 -6.08
CA GLY A 88 7.21 -8.28 -6.18
C GLY A 88 7.53 -8.99 -7.51
N TRP A 89 6.58 -9.75 -8.08
CA TRP A 89 6.76 -10.44 -9.37
C TRP A 89 6.57 -9.54 -10.59
N VAL A 90 5.64 -8.57 -10.52
CA VAL A 90 5.32 -7.64 -11.61
C VAL A 90 6.02 -6.32 -11.32
N PHE A 91 7.34 -6.36 -11.17
CA PHE A 91 8.12 -5.14 -11.08
C PHE A 91 8.04 -4.44 -12.44
N VAL A 92 7.27 -3.35 -12.51
CA VAL A 92 7.21 -2.47 -13.67
C VAL A 92 8.31 -1.42 -13.50
N PRO A 93 9.41 -1.46 -14.28
CA PRO A 93 10.52 -0.50 -14.16
C PRO A 93 10.14 0.93 -14.60
N ASP A 94 8.93 1.10 -15.14
CA ASP A 94 8.50 2.23 -15.97
C ASP A 94 7.78 3.36 -15.20
N PHE A 95 7.73 3.32 -13.86
CA PHE A 95 6.91 4.28 -13.11
C PHE A 95 7.62 4.82 -11.86
N ASP A 96 8.18 6.04 -11.97
CA ASP A 96 8.53 7.04 -10.94
C ASP A 96 8.42 6.61 -9.45
N GLY A 97 9.17 5.58 -9.03
CA GLY A 97 9.13 5.10 -7.64
C GLY A 97 7.78 4.52 -7.19
N TYR A 98 6.93 4.03 -8.09
CA TYR A 98 5.60 3.50 -7.75
C TYR A 98 5.65 2.31 -6.80
N ASN A 99 6.58 1.37 -7.02
CA ASN A 99 6.80 0.25 -6.10
C ASN A 99 7.30 0.74 -4.73
N LEU A 100 8.07 1.83 -4.68
CA LEU A 100 8.52 2.45 -3.42
C LEU A 100 7.37 3.14 -2.69
N LEU A 101 6.42 3.71 -3.43
CA LEU A 101 5.17 4.25 -2.88
C LEU A 101 4.36 3.13 -2.24
N GLN A 102 4.14 2.03 -2.96
CA GLN A 102 3.41 0.87 -2.44
C GLN A 102 4.09 0.28 -1.20
N ARG A 103 5.43 0.11 -1.23
CA ARG A 103 6.19 -0.35 -0.07
C ARG A 103 6.08 0.59 1.13
N SER A 104 6.03 1.89 0.86
CA SER A 104 5.77 2.91 1.90
C SER A 104 4.35 2.84 2.45
N GLY A 105 3.35 2.58 1.61
CA GLY A 105 1.98 2.34 2.05
C GLY A 105 1.88 1.13 2.97
N ILE A 106 2.57 0.04 2.62
CA ILE A 106 2.68 -1.15 3.48
C ILE A 106 3.34 -0.78 4.82
N GLN A 107 4.46 -0.06 4.81
CA GLN A 107 5.13 0.33 6.06
C GLN A 107 4.22 1.21 6.95
N PHE A 108 3.55 2.21 6.36
CA PHE A 108 2.60 3.03 7.11
C PHE A 108 1.43 2.22 7.66
N LEU A 109 0.97 1.19 6.95
CA LEU A 109 -0.03 0.25 7.47
C LEU A 109 0.51 -0.45 8.73
N LEU A 110 1.71 -1.03 8.65
CA LEU A 110 2.34 -1.75 9.77
C LEU A 110 2.58 -0.84 10.98
N ASP A 111 3.03 0.39 10.76
CA ASP A 111 3.44 1.30 11.84
C ASP A 111 2.26 2.04 12.47
N ASN A 112 1.34 2.57 11.65
CA ASN A 112 0.32 3.50 12.11
C ASN A 112 -0.99 2.81 12.51
N PHE A 113 -1.27 1.61 11.97
CA PHE A 113 -2.57 0.95 12.16
C PHE A 113 -2.54 -0.14 13.24
N LYS A 114 -1.36 -0.54 13.73
CA LYS A 114 -1.21 -1.62 14.72
C LYS A 114 -2.03 -1.44 16.00
N GLU A 115 -2.25 -0.20 16.43
CA GLU A 115 -3.02 0.12 17.65
C GLU A 115 -4.53 0.23 17.39
N PHE A 116 -5.00 -0.09 16.17
CA PHE A 116 -6.42 0.02 15.87
C PHE A 116 -7.16 -1.18 16.47
N PRO A 117 -8.25 -0.97 17.22
CA PRO A 117 -8.99 -2.08 17.80
C PRO A 117 -9.75 -2.84 16.72
N VAL A 118 -9.64 -4.17 16.74
CA VAL A 118 -10.43 -5.10 15.93
C VAL A 118 -11.65 -5.55 16.73
N THR A 119 -11.44 -5.87 18.01
CA THR A 119 -12.50 -6.15 18.98
C THR A 119 -12.18 -5.39 20.27
N ASN A 120 -12.97 -5.59 21.32
CA ASN A 120 -12.67 -4.99 22.63
C ASN A 120 -11.38 -5.53 23.26
N GLU A 121 -10.87 -6.68 22.80
CA GLU A 121 -9.72 -7.39 23.40
C GLU A 121 -8.55 -7.56 22.43
N GLU A 122 -8.75 -7.22 21.14
CA GLU A 122 -7.79 -7.48 20.07
C GLU A 122 -7.43 -6.20 19.32
N LEU A 123 -6.13 -5.98 19.13
CA LEU A 123 -5.59 -4.93 18.28
C LEU A 123 -5.15 -5.49 16.93
N LEU A 124 -5.16 -4.64 15.91
CA LEU A 124 -4.80 -5.01 14.55
C LEU A 124 -3.33 -5.43 14.41
N GLY A 125 -2.46 -5.00 15.34
CA GLY A 125 -1.04 -5.31 15.37
C GLY A 125 -0.71 -6.80 15.29
N ASP A 126 -1.51 -7.66 15.91
CA ASP A 126 -1.28 -9.12 15.86
C ASP A 126 -1.44 -9.66 14.44
N SER A 127 -2.48 -9.21 13.72
CA SER A 127 -2.69 -9.59 12.31
C SER A 127 -1.65 -8.96 11.39
N LEU A 128 -1.25 -7.71 11.65
CA LEU A 128 -0.21 -7.03 10.87
C LEU A 128 1.16 -7.67 11.05
N LYS A 129 1.43 -8.28 12.20
CA LYS A 129 2.65 -9.04 12.42
C LYS A 129 2.76 -10.23 11.47
N GLU A 130 1.67 -10.94 11.20
CA GLU A 130 1.66 -12.02 10.21
C GLU A 130 2.02 -11.52 8.81
N LEU A 131 1.57 -10.31 8.44
CA LEU A 131 1.93 -9.67 7.17
C LEU A 131 3.40 -9.22 7.16
N GLN A 132 3.89 -8.68 8.28
CA GLN A 132 5.26 -8.23 8.45
C GLN A 132 6.27 -9.39 8.34
N ASP A 133 5.93 -10.54 8.92
CA ASP A 133 6.77 -11.74 8.95
C ASP A 133 6.52 -12.65 7.72
N SER A 134 5.79 -12.17 6.71
CA SER A 134 5.39 -12.97 5.54
C SER A 134 6.50 -13.09 4.48
N GLU A 135 6.60 -14.27 3.87
CA GLU A 135 7.48 -14.52 2.71
C GLU A 135 7.13 -13.59 1.54
N GLU A 136 5.84 -13.24 1.39
CA GLU A 136 5.37 -12.32 0.37
C GLU A 136 6.02 -10.93 0.47
N LEU A 137 6.19 -10.40 1.68
CA LEU A 137 6.85 -9.11 1.92
C LEU A 137 8.36 -9.21 1.73
N GLU A 138 8.98 -10.31 2.16
CA GLU A 138 10.40 -10.58 1.94
C GLU A 138 10.74 -10.61 0.45
N ILE A 139 9.97 -11.37 -0.36
CA ILE A 139 10.12 -11.43 -1.82
C ILE A 139 9.97 -10.04 -2.44
N PHE A 140 9.06 -9.21 -1.94
CA PHE A 140 8.90 -7.85 -2.45
C PHE A 140 10.15 -7.00 -2.18
N ASP A 141 10.69 -7.05 -0.97
CA ASP A 141 11.91 -6.32 -0.59
C ASP A 141 13.14 -6.81 -1.37
N GLU A 142 13.30 -8.11 -1.56
CA GLU A 142 14.35 -8.70 -2.40
C GLU A 142 14.27 -8.20 -3.85
N ARG A 143 13.04 -8.10 -4.39
CA ARG A 143 12.81 -7.61 -5.75
C ARG A 143 13.10 -6.13 -5.88
N LEU A 144 12.74 -5.31 -4.89
CA LEU A 144 13.13 -3.90 -4.86
C LEU A 144 14.66 -3.75 -4.87
N ALA A 145 15.37 -4.51 -4.03
CA ALA A 145 16.83 -4.49 -3.97
C ALA A 145 17.48 -4.95 -5.29
N TYR A 146 17.03 -6.10 -5.82
CA TYR A 146 17.54 -6.65 -7.08
C TYR A 146 17.41 -5.66 -8.23
N ASN A 147 16.26 -5.01 -8.37
CA ASN A 147 16.04 -4.05 -9.47
C ASN A 147 16.80 -2.74 -9.29
N LYS A 148 17.10 -2.33 -8.05
CA LYS A 148 17.97 -1.19 -7.76
C LYS A 148 19.42 -1.49 -8.19
N GLU A 149 19.89 -2.72 -7.97
CA GLU A 149 21.24 -3.15 -8.32
C GLU A 149 21.40 -3.54 -9.80
N ASN A 150 20.32 -4.01 -10.44
CA ASN A 150 20.30 -4.52 -11.81
C ASN A 150 19.29 -3.76 -12.68
N PRO A 151 19.50 -2.45 -12.92
CA PRO A 151 18.60 -1.69 -13.78
C PRO A 151 18.59 -2.31 -15.19
N PRO A 152 17.41 -2.52 -15.81
CA PRO A 152 17.31 -3.13 -17.13
C PRO A 152 18.11 -2.34 -18.19
N LEU A 153 18.78 -3.07 -19.09
CA LEU A 153 19.80 -2.52 -20.00
C LEU A 153 19.26 -1.67 -21.17
N ASP A 154 17.94 -1.52 -21.35
CA ASP A 154 17.32 -0.92 -22.55
C ASP A 154 16.41 0.30 -22.25
N TYR A 155 16.95 1.24 -21.47
CA TYR A 155 16.28 2.52 -21.17
C TYR A 155 16.30 3.53 -22.34
N GLU A 156 16.91 3.22 -23.49
CA GLU A 156 16.94 4.14 -24.64
C GLU A 156 15.58 4.23 -25.37
N SER A 157 14.68 3.28 -25.14
CA SER A 157 13.37 3.18 -25.80
C SER A 157 12.18 3.64 -24.94
N PHE A 158 12.40 3.92 -23.65
CA PHE A 158 11.38 4.39 -22.69
C PHE A 158 11.81 5.73 -22.08
N PRO A 159 10.89 6.69 -21.87
CA PRO A 159 11.25 8.00 -21.38
C PRO A 159 11.69 7.90 -19.92
N MET A 160 13.00 8.08 -19.76
CA MET A 160 13.76 8.38 -18.55
C MET A 160 14.41 7.18 -17.83
N PRO A 161 15.72 7.27 -17.53
CA PRO A 161 16.34 6.41 -16.54
C PRO A 161 15.62 6.64 -15.20
N LEU A 162 15.62 5.62 -14.33
CA LEU A 162 15.39 5.80 -12.90
C LEU A 162 16.41 6.85 -12.40
N VAL A 163 16.06 8.13 -12.50
CA VAL A 163 16.65 9.16 -11.65
C VAL A 163 16.29 8.68 -10.26
N ASP A 164 17.30 8.38 -9.43
CA ASP A 164 17.12 7.87 -8.07
C ASP A 164 15.83 8.45 -7.48
N PRO A 165 14.76 7.63 -7.33
CA PRO A 165 13.43 8.15 -7.08
C PRO A 165 13.48 9.01 -5.82
N VAL A 166 13.22 10.31 -6.01
CA VAL A 166 13.37 11.29 -4.93
C VAL A 166 12.35 10.96 -3.84
N ARG A 167 12.83 10.71 -2.62
CA ARG A 167 11.96 10.53 -1.44
C ARG A 167 10.95 11.69 -1.38
N PRO A 168 9.64 11.41 -1.46
CA PRO A 168 8.64 12.48 -1.37
C PRO A 168 8.66 13.15 0.00
N GLU A 169 8.44 14.47 0.03
CA GLU A 169 8.31 15.22 1.29
C GLU A 169 7.24 14.61 2.22
N GLY A 170 7.55 14.43 3.50
CA GLY A 170 6.66 13.81 4.48
C GLY A 170 6.80 12.29 4.61
N VAL A 171 7.59 11.63 3.76
CA VAL A 171 7.99 10.23 3.97
C VAL A 171 9.18 10.19 4.96
N PRO A 172 9.10 9.41 6.06
CA PRO A 172 10.16 9.36 7.07
C PRO A 172 11.41 8.59 6.60
N GLU A 173 12.56 8.84 7.23
CA GLU A 173 13.83 8.18 6.90
C GLU A 173 13.83 6.67 7.18
N THR A 174 12.92 6.20 8.02
CA THR A 174 12.69 4.78 8.28
C THR A 174 12.23 4.03 7.02
N HIS A 175 11.74 4.73 6.00
CA HIS A 175 11.44 4.18 4.68
C HIS A 175 12.72 4.22 3.83
N PHE A 176 13.66 3.35 4.18
CA PHE A 176 15.04 3.37 3.65
C PHE A 176 15.13 2.99 2.16
N TRP A 177 14.10 2.37 1.59
CA TRP A 177 14.04 2.01 0.15
C TRP A 177 14.01 3.22 -0.80
N TRP A 178 13.83 4.43 -0.28
CA TRP A 178 14.00 5.69 -1.03
C TRP A 178 15.44 6.24 -1.01
N SER A 179 16.39 5.53 -0.40
CA SER A 179 17.82 5.88 -0.32
C SER A 179 18.63 4.81 -1.03
#